data_AF-A0A965R784-F1
#
_entry.id   AF-A0A965R784-F1
#
_cell.length_a   1.000
_cell.length_b   1.000
_cell.length_c   1.000
_cell.angle_alpha   90.00
_cell.angle_beta   90.00
_cell.angle_gamma   90.00
#
_symmetry.space_group_name_H-M   'P 1'
#
loop_
_entity.id
_entity.type
_entity.pdbx_description
1 polymer ?
#
loop_
_entity_poly.entity_id
_entity_poly.type
_entity_poly.pdbx_seq_one_letter_code
_entity_poly.pdbx_strand_id
1 'polypeptide(L)'
;MKFYNDLPNWAKGVVAIGGVAIVGVFGYKIYQDVKRKRDVRDASKSADEATKELKRLSFNGVNPTITKTQAINFSEKLVQAMNGCGTDEKMVYSVFNALKNDADIYLLISSFGVRYYTPCGASQPVSYARWLFNDKTFGGDLGTWLSYDLSSSEIDSINNILSKKGIKYSF
;
A
#
# COMPACT_ATOMS: atom_id res chain seq x y z
N MET A 1 17.26 40.18 14.42
CA MET A 1 16.38 40.47 13.26
C MET A 1 16.72 39.71 11.97
N LYS A 2 17.58 38.66 11.99
CA LYS A 2 17.91 37.90 10.76
C LYS A 2 16.94 36.75 10.44
N PHE A 3 16.14 36.27 11.39
CA PHE A 3 15.22 35.14 11.20
C PHE A 3 13.94 35.46 10.39
N TYR A 4 13.55 36.74 10.29
CA TYR A 4 12.31 37.14 9.62
C TYR A 4 12.45 37.22 8.09
N ASN A 5 13.68 37.39 7.59
CA ASN A 5 13.92 37.60 6.17
C ASN A 5 14.08 36.31 5.37
N ASP A 6 14.32 35.19 6.04
CA ASP A 6 14.50 33.86 5.40
C ASP A 6 13.18 33.05 5.28
N LEU A 7 12.05 33.64 5.68
CA LEU A 7 10.74 32.98 5.58
C LEU A 7 9.99 33.39 4.30
N PRO A 8 9.37 32.43 3.57
CA PRO A 8 8.60 32.73 2.37
C PRO A 8 7.41 33.66 2.66
N ASN A 9 7.02 34.47 1.68
CA ASN A 9 6.02 35.56 1.83
C ASN A 9 4.69 35.12 2.47
N TRP A 10 4.30 33.85 2.37
CA TRP A 10 3.07 33.32 2.96
C TRP A 10 3.09 33.21 4.51
N ALA A 11 4.26 33.16 5.14
CA ALA A 11 4.40 32.97 6.59
C ALA A 11 4.46 34.28 7.39
N LYS A 12 4.69 35.42 6.73
CA LYS A 12 4.77 36.74 7.37
C LYS A 12 3.39 37.29 7.78
N GLY A 13 2.30 36.70 7.27
CA GLY A 13 0.91 37.14 7.52
C GLY A 13 0.21 36.52 8.73
N VAL A 14 0.81 35.54 9.43
CA VAL A 14 0.13 34.72 10.46
C VAL A 14 0.39 35.19 11.90
N VAL A 15 1.10 36.30 12.10
CA VAL A 15 1.55 36.71 13.45
C VAL A 15 0.43 37.29 14.35
N ALA A 16 -0.80 37.46 13.86
CA ALA A 16 -1.80 38.23 14.61
C ALA A 16 -2.85 37.44 15.42
N ILE A 17 -3.29 36.23 15.06
CA ILE A 17 -4.46 35.62 15.74
C ILE A 17 -4.36 34.08 15.82
N GLY A 18 -4.39 33.53 17.03
CA GLY A 18 -4.82 32.14 17.29
C GLY A 18 -3.80 31.03 17.09
N GLY A 19 -2.62 31.14 17.69
CA GLY A 19 -1.61 30.08 17.68
C GLY A 19 -2.01 28.88 18.55
N VAL A 20 -2.51 27.81 17.93
CA VAL A 20 -2.18 26.38 18.16
C VAL A 20 -2.87 25.52 17.07
N ALA A 21 -4.13 25.83 16.70
CA ALA A 21 -4.90 24.98 15.78
C ALA A 21 -4.40 25.00 14.32
N ILE A 22 -3.83 26.13 13.85
CA ILE A 22 -3.37 26.29 12.46
C ILE A 22 -2.06 25.51 12.22
N VAL A 23 -1.17 25.40 13.22
CA VAL A 23 0.11 24.69 13.08
C VAL A 23 -0.08 23.17 12.99
N GLY A 24 -1.06 22.62 13.73
CA GLY A 24 -1.37 21.18 13.69
C GLY A 24 -1.92 20.73 12.34
N VAL A 25 -2.90 21.44 11.78
CA VAL A 25 -3.56 21.04 10.52
C VAL A 25 -2.64 21.23 9.31
N PHE A 26 -1.88 22.34 9.24
CA PHE A 26 -0.97 22.59 8.12
C PHE A 26 0.33 21.76 8.21
N GLY A 27 0.86 21.53 9.41
CA GLY A 27 1.98 20.59 9.63
C GLY A 27 1.59 19.15 9.29
N TYR A 28 0.38 18.72 9.66
CA TYR A 28 -0.19 17.43 9.29
C TYR A 28 -0.41 17.28 7.78
N LYS A 29 -0.96 18.30 7.11
CA LYS A 29 -1.14 18.28 5.64
C LYS A 29 0.19 18.17 4.90
N ILE A 30 1.23 18.90 5.31
CA ILE A 30 2.58 18.83 4.71
C ILE A 30 3.23 17.46 4.97
N TYR A 31 3.17 16.95 6.21
CA TYR A 31 3.66 15.60 6.54
C TYR A 31 2.97 14.53 5.69
N GLN A 32 1.68 14.69 5.42
CA GLN A 32 0.87 13.72 4.67
C GLN A 32 1.07 13.76 3.18
N ASP A 33 1.28 14.94 2.59
CA ASP A 33 1.62 15.02 1.18
C ASP A 33 3.01 14.47 0.89
N VAL A 34 3.96 14.66 1.84
CA VAL A 34 5.29 14.04 1.78
C VAL A 34 5.20 12.53 2.00
N LYS A 35 4.45 12.06 3.00
CA LYS A 35 4.24 10.63 3.26
C LYS A 35 3.53 9.96 2.07
N ARG A 36 2.49 10.56 1.50
CA ARG A 36 1.79 10.04 0.30
C ARG A 36 2.69 9.92 -0.92
N LYS A 37 3.52 10.94 -1.19
CA LYS A 37 4.52 10.87 -2.28
C LYS A 37 5.60 9.85 -2.02
N ARG A 38 5.89 9.54 -0.75
CA ARG A 38 6.79 8.48 -0.33
C ARG A 38 6.11 7.12 -0.48
N ASP A 39 4.92 6.91 0.07
CA ASP A 39 4.16 5.64 0.03
C ASP A 39 3.83 5.23 -1.41
N VAL A 40 3.37 6.15 -2.26
CA VAL A 40 3.14 5.88 -3.70
C VAL A 40 4.46 5.59 -4.43
N ARG A 41 5.54 6.27 -4.07
CA ARG A 41 6.87 6.03 -4.66
C ARG A 41 7.44 4.69 -4.22
N ASP A 42 7.31 4.35 -2.95
CA ASP A 42 7.83 3.11 -2.37
C ASP A 42 7.00 1.92 -2.84
N ALA A 43 5.68 2.07 -2.98
CA ALA A 43 4.81 1.09 -3.63
C ALA A 43 5.14 0.92 -5.13
N SER A 44 5.44 2.01 -5.85
CA SER A 44 5.91 1.92 -7.24
C SER A 44 7.28 1.22 -7.33
N LYS A 45 8.20 1.50 -6.41
CA LYS A 45 9.50 0.81 -6.34
C LYS A 45 9.31 -0.68 -6.07
N SER A 46 8.40 -1.06 -5.17
CA SER A 46 8.06 -2.45 -4.86
C SER A 46 7.61 -3.21 -6.12
N ALA A 47 6.74 -2.60 -6.94
CA ALA A 47 6.33 -3.17 -8.23
C ALA A 47 7.48 -3.24 -9.25
N ASP A 48 8.35 -2.23 -9.30
CA ASP A 48 9.53 -2.21 -10.18
C ASP A 48 10.56 -3.27 -9.77
N GLU A 49 10.80 -3.43 -8.47
CA GLU A 49 11.68 -4.46 -7.89
C GLU A 49 11.12 -5.85 -8.15
N ALA A 50 9.82 -6.06 -7.96
CA ALA A 50 9.16 -7.31 -8.35
C ALA A 50 9.31 -7.62 -9.84
N THR A 51 9.25 -6.60 -10.70
CA THR A 51 9.48 -6.77 -12.15
C THR A 51 10.93 -7.12 -12.47
N LYS A 52 11.91 -6.52 -11.78
CA LYS A 52 13.33 -6.86 -11.92
C LYS A 52 13.60 -8.29 -11.48
N GLU A 53 13.00 -8.69 -10.37
CA GLU A 53 13.16 -10.02 -9.80
C GLU A 53 12.50 -11.09 -10.66
N LEU A 54 11.32 -10.81 -11.21
CA LEU A 54 10.66 -11.66 -12.20
C LEU A 54 11.55 -11.91 -13.43
N LYS A 55 12.21 -10.87 -13.94
CA LYS A 55 13.18 -11.01 -15.04
C LYS A 55 14.36 -11.89 -14.64
N ARG A 56 14.92 -11.67 -13.45
CA ARG A 56 16.03 -12.48 -12.90
C ARG A 56 15.66 -13.96 -12.79
N LEU A 57 14.47 -14.26 -12.28
CA LEU A 57 13.94 -15.63 -12.19
C LEU A 57 13.76 -16.26 -13.57
N SER A 58 13.21 -15.51 -14.53
CA SER A 58 13.05 -15.99 -15.91
C SER A 58 14.40 -16.32 -16.56
N PHE A 59 15.43 -15.49 -16.35
CA PHE A 59 16.81 -15.79 -16.78
C PHE A 59 17.37 -17.07 -16.14
N ASN A 60 16.96 -17.37 -14.91
CA ASN A 60 17.34 -18.59 -14.19
C ASN A 60 16.41 -19.80 -14.48
N GLY A 61 15.54 -19.69 -15.49
CA GLY A 61 14.63 -20.77 -15.90
C GLY A 61 13.37 -20.91 -15.06
N VAL A 62 13.13 -20.02 -14.09
CA VAL A 62 11.93 -20.01 -13.26
C VAL A 62 10.93 -19.01 -13.85
N ASN A 63 9.89 -19.54 -14.51
CA ASN A 63 8.86 -18.72 -15.15
C ASN A 63 7.53 -18.76 -14.37
N PRO A 64 6.69 -17.72 -14.46
CA PRO A 64 5.34 -17.77 -13.89
C PRO A 64 4.54 -18.94 -14.43
N THR A 65 3.80 -19.59 -13.53
CA THR A 65 2.76 -20.56 -13.86
C THR A 65 1.42 -19.88 -14.12
N ILE A 66 1.25 -18.63 -13.66
CA ILE A 66 0.08 -17.80 -13.90
C ILE A 66 0.33 -16.80 -15.03
N THR A 67 -0.71 -16.53 -15.81
CA THR A 67 -0.70 -15.48 -16.83
C THR A 67 -0.82 -14.10 -16.21
N LYS A 68 -0.41 -13.06 -16.95
CA LYS A 68 -0.62 -11.66 -16.54
C LYS A 68 -2.10 -11.36 -16.28
N THR A 69 -3.01 -11.90 -17.09
CA THR A 69 -4.47 -11.73 -16.88
C THR A 69 -4.92 -12.37 -15.56
N GLN A 70 -4.40 -13.56 -15.22
CA GLN A 70 -4.69 -14.17 -13.92
C GLN A 70 -4.14 -13.33 -12.76
N ALA A 71 -2.92 -12.80 -12.87
CA ALA A 71 -2.33 -11.93 -11.86
C ALA A 71 -3.13 -10.62 -11.66
N ILE A 72 -3.64 -10.03 -12.74
CA ILE A 72 -4.56 -8.88 -12.67
C ILE A 72 -5.85 -9.29 -11.96
N ASN A 73 -6.48 -10.40 -12.34
CA ASN A 73 -7.71 -10.88 -11.69
C ASN A 73 -7.50 -11.19 -10.21
N PHE A 74 -6.34 -11.73 -9.84
CA PHE A 74 -5.97 -11.94 -8.44
C PHE A 74 -5.78 -10.63 -7.69
N SER A 75 -5.20 -9.61 -8.33
CA SER A 75 -5.09 -8.27 -7.77
C SER A 75 -6.46 -7.65 -7.50
N GLU A 76 -7.40 -7.77 -8.45
CA GLU A 76 -8.76 -7.26 -8.26
C GLU A 76 -9.52 -8.04 -7.18
N LYS A 77 -9.33 -9.37 -7.07
CA LYS A 77 -9.88 -10.16 -5.95
C LYS A 77 -9.34 -9.70 -4.60
N LEU A 78 -8.04 -9.41 -4.50
CA LEU A 78 -7.43 -8.90 -3.28
C LEU A 78 -7.99 -7.52 -2.90
N VAL A 79 -8.14 -6.63 -3.89
CA VAL A 79 -8.80 -5.33 -3.67
C VAL A 79 -10.24 -5.54 -3.21
N GLN A 80 -11.01 -6.40 -3.87
CA GLN A 80 -12.39 -6.69 -3.48
C GLN A 80 -12.49 -7.27 -2.07
N ALA A 81 -11.57 -8.17 -1.70
CA ALA A 81 -11.57 -8.83 -0.41
C ALA A 81 -11.21 -7.90 0.75
N MET A 82 -10.39 -6.88 0.52
CA MET A 82 -9.88 -5.99 1.57
C MET A 82 -10.50 -4.59 1.57
N ASN A 83 -11.11 -4.14 0.48
CA ASN A 83 -11.56 -2.75 0.37
C ASN A 83 -12.89 -2.53 1.08
N GLY A 84 -12.91 -1.63 2.08
CA GLY A 84 -14.12 -1.20 2.75
C GLY A 84 -14.25 -1.76 4.16
N CYS A 85 -15.46 -2.22 4.52
CA CYS A 85 -15.76 -2.69 5.87
C CYS A 85 -15.65 -4.21 5.97
N GLY A 86 -14.58 -4.65 6.64
CA GLY A 86 -14.28 -6.06 6.86
C GLY A 86 -13.45 -6.67 5.73
N THR A 87 -12.88 -7.82 6.03
CA THR A 87 -11.98 -8.56 5.13
C THR A 87 -12.61 -9.90 4.79
N ASP A 88 -12.52 -10.32 3.53
CA ASP A 88 -12.78 -11.71 3.14
C ASP A 88 -11.44 -12.47 3.13
N GLU A 89 -11.01 -12.93 4.30
CA GLU A 89 -9.71 -13.59 4.47
C GLU A 89 -9.64 -14.89 3.65
N LYS A 90 -10.79 -15.56 3.46
CA LYS A 90 -10.86 -16.76 2.61
C LYS A 90 -10.54 -16.42 1.17
N MET A 91 -11.07 -15.31 0.65
CA MET A 91 -10.74 -14.83 -0.69
C MET A 91 -9.26 -14.45 -0.79
N VAL A 92 -8.72 -13.75 0.21
CA VAL A 92 -7.29 -13.41 0.28
C VAL A 92 -6.43 -14.68 0.23
N TYR A 93 -6.69 -15.65 1.10
CA TYR A 93 -5.92 -16.90 1.14
C TYR A 93 -6.10 -17.72 -0.14
N SER A 94 -7.26 -17.66 -0.79
CA SER A 94 -7.49 -18.37 -2.06
C SER A 94 -6.54 -17.88 -3.17
N VAL A 95 -6.22 -16.58 -3.18
CA VAL A 95 -5.27 -16.00 -4.15
C VAL A 95 -3.86 -16.52 -3.88
N PHE A 96 -3.38 -16.47 -2.63
CA PHE A 96 -2.05 -16.97 -2.30
C PHE A 96 -1.93 -18.49 -2.47
N ASN A 97 -3.00 -19.25 -2.23
CA ASN A 97 -3.03 -20.69 -2.50
C ASN A 97 -2.94 -21.05 -3.98
N ALA A 98 -3.32 -20.15 -4.89
CA ALA A 98 -3.24 -20.38 -6.33
C ALA A 98 -1.81 -20.24 -6.89
N LEU A 99 -0.91 -19.56 -6.16
CA LEU A 99 0.48 -19.38 -6.54
C LEU A 99 1.26 -20.70 -6.39
N LYS A 100 2.25 -20.92 -7.27
CA LYS A 100 3.03 -22.17 -7.29
C LYS A 100 4.53 -21.96 -7.14
N ASN A 101 5.05 -20.80 -7.53
CA ASN A 101 6.49 -20.52 -7.43
C ASN A 101 6.79 -19.03 -7.19
N ASP A 102 8.08 -18.72 -7.01
CA ASP A 102 8.55 -17.34 -6.79
C ASP A 102 8.13 -16.39 -7.91
N ALA A 103 8.15 -16.85 -9.17
CA ALA A 103 7.79 -15.99 -10.29
C ALA A 103 6.30 -15.59 -10.27
N ASP A 104 5.41 -16.44 -9.73
CA ASP A 104 3.99 -16.12 -9.58
C ASP A 104 3.74 -14.97 -8.59
N ILE A 105 4.42 -14.98 -7.43
CA ILE A 105 4.25 -13.92 -6.42
C ILE A 105 4.81 -12.58 -6.92
N TYR A 106 5.94 -12.58 -7.62
CA TYR A 106 6.48 -11.35 -8.20
C TYR A 106 5.62 -10.83 -9.37
N LEU A 107 5.03 -11.73 -10.16
CA LEU A 107 4.05 -11.32 -11.17
C LEU A 107 2.77 -10.74 -10.53
N LEU A 108 2.32 -11.29 -9.41
CA LEU A 108 1.20 -10.74 -8.64
C LEU A 108 1.52 -9.35 -8.08
N ILE A 109 2.66 -9.19 -7.39
CA ILE A 109 3.07 -7.90 -6.77
C ILE A 109 3.21 -6.81 -7.85
N SER A 110 3.88 -7.12 -8.96
CA SER A 110 4.01 -6.17 -10.07
C SER A 110 2.67 -5.84 -10.75
N SER A 111 1.73 -6.78 -10.80
CA SER A 111 0.38 -6.55 -11.36
C SER A 111 -0.54 -5.79 -10.40
N PHE A 112 -0.33 -5.92 -9.08
CA PHE A 112 -1.09 -5.23 -8.06
C PHE A 112 -0.82 -3.73 -8.11
N GLY A 113 0.47 -3.36 -8.15
CA GLY A 113 0.91 -1.97 -8.25
C GLY A 113 0.48 -1.12 -7.06
N VAL A 114 0.13 0.14 -7.32
CA VAL A 114 -0.39 1.05 -6.29
C VAL A 114 -1.91 1.03 -6.30
N ARG A 115 -2.52 0.71 -5.16
CA ARG A 115 -3.98 0.72 -4.96
C ARG A 115 -4.35 1.64 -3.79
N TYR A 116 -5.56 2.20 -3.82
CA TYR A 116 -6.05 3.12 -2.78
C TYR A 116 -7.17 2.49 -1.96
N TYR A 117 -6.93 2.33 -0.66
CA TYR A 117 -7.81 1.69 0.29
C TYR A 117 -8.91 2.66 0.75
N THR A 118 -10.13 2.15 0.85
CA THR A 118 -11.27 2.86 1.46
C THR A 118 -11.41 2.40 2.91
N PRO A 119 -11.10 3.25 3.90
CA PRO A 119 -11.30 2.91 5.30
C PRO A 119 -12.77 2.64 5.63
N CYS A 120 -13.02 1.77 6.59
CA CYS A 120 -14.38 1.55 7.05
C CYS A 120 -14.87 2.70 7.94
N GLY A 121 -15.97 3.36 7.58
CA GLY A 121 -16.53 4.48 8.36
C GLY A 121 -16.97 4.10 9.77
N ALA A 122 -17.37 2.85 10.00
CA ALA A 122 -17.84 2.37 11.29
C ALA A 122 -16.70 2.08 12.28
N SER A 123 -15.62 1.45 11.82
CA SER A 123 -14.49 1.04 12.68
C SER A 123 -13.31 2.01 12.65
N GLN A 124 -13.17 2.80 11.58
CA GLN A 124 -12.06 3.73 11.36
C GLN A 124 -12.58 5.14 11.01
N PRO A 125 -13.41 5.77 11.86
CA PRO A 125 -14.12 7.01 11.52
C PRO A 125 -13.19 8.18 11.16
N VAL A 126 -12.02 8.28 11.83
CA VAL A 126 -11.02 9.33 11.53
C VAL A 126 -10.37 9.10 10.16
N SER A 127 -10.00 7.86 9.85
CA SER A 127 -9.43 7.51 8.55
C SER A 127 -10.44 7.69 7.43
N TYR A 128 -11.69 7.28 7.65
CA TYR A 128 -12.78 7.46 6.70
C TYR A 128 -13.10 8.93 6.45
N ALA A 129 -13.16 9.75 7.49
CA ALA A 129 -13.32 11.21 7.34
C ALA A 129 -12.19 11.79 6.48
N ARG A 130 -10.96 11.33 6.68
CA ARG A 130 -9.81 11.77 5.86
C ARG A 130 -9.91 11.30 4.41
N TRP A 131 -10.37 10.07 4.17
CA TRP A 131 -10.65 9.56 2.83
C TRP A 131 -11.75 10.36 2.12
N LEU A 132 -12.81 10.79 2.82
CA LEU A 132 -13.87 11.65 2.25
C LEU A 132 -13.33 12.97 1.68
N PHE A 133 -12.25 13.52 2.25
CA PHE A 133 -11.61 14.73 1.73
C PHE A 133 -10.55 14.46 0.65
N ASN A 134 -10.04 13.23 0.55
CA ASN A 134 -9.06 12.81 -0.45
C ASN A 134 -9.02 11.27 -0.53
N ASP A 135 -9.64 10.73 -1.58
CA ASP A 135 -9.75 9.29 -1.84
C ASP A 135 -8.38 8.61 -2.05
N LYS A 136 -7.33 9.39 -2.35
CA LYS A 136 -5.95 8.91 -2.52
C LYS A 136 -5.11 8.93 -1.25
N THR A 137 -5.75 9.03 -0.09
CA THR A 137 -5.06 9.14 1.20
C THR A 137 -4.35 7.85 1.61
N PHE A 138 -4.96 6.70 1.33
CA PHE A 138 -4.47 5.39 1.78
C PHE A 138 -3.98 4.57 0.59
N GLY A 139 -2.97 5.11 -0.11
CA GLY A 139 -2.30 4.44 -1.22
C GLY A 139 -1.19 3.51 -0.73
N GLY A 140 -1.04 2.36 -1.35
CA GLY A 140 0.01 1.40 -1.01
C GLY A 140 0.14 0.26 -2.02
N ASP A 141 1.21 -0.52 -1.86
CA ASP A 141 1.39 -1.79 -2.56
C ASP A 141 0.65 -2.93 -1.85
N LEU A 142 0.81 -4.16 -2.36
CA LEU A 142 0.16 -5.33 -1.80
C LEU A 142 0.52 -5.55 -0.33
N GLY A 143 1.79 -5.42 0.04
CA GLY A 143 2.23 -5.58 1.44
C GLY A 143 1.59 -4.55 2.36
N THR A 144 1.53 -3.29 1.90
CA THR A 144 0.84 -2.22 2.63
C THR A 144 -0.65 -2.53 2.83
N TRP A 145 -1.34 -2.99 1.77
CA TRP A 145 -2.75 -3.36 1.85
C TRP A 145 -3.02 -4.51 2.81
N LEU A 146 -2.20 -5.56 2.78
CA LEU A 146 -2.29 -6.66 3.74
C LEU A 146 -2.11 -6.13 5.17
N SER A 147 -1.17 -5.20 5.40
CA SER A 147 -0.95 -4.63 6.74
C SER A 147 -2.07 -3.73 7.25
N TYR A 148 -2.92 -3.19 6.37
CA TYR A 148 -4.06 -2.37 6.77
C TYR A 148 -5.25 -3.20 7.24
N ASP A 149 -5.37 -4.42 6.72
CA ASP A 149 -6.62 -5.19 6.81
C ASP A 149 -6.43 -6.54 7.51
N LEU A 150 -5.20 -7.06 7.56
CA LEU A 150 -4.86 -8.31 8.23
C LEU A 150 -4.00 -8.07 9.49
N SER A 151 -4.26 -8.90 10.49
CA SER A 151 -3.40 -9.03 11.66
C SER A 151 -2.08 -9.72 11.33
N SER A 152 -1.09 -9.60 12.23
CA SER A 152 0.20 -10.27 12.07
C SER A 152 0.06 -11.80 11.92
N SER A 153 -0.86 -12.44 12.66
CA SER A 153 -1.11 -13.89 12.53
C SER A 153 -1.70 -14.31 11.18
N GLU A 154 -2.45 -13.42 10.53
CA GLU A 154 -3.04 -13.69 9.22
C GLU A 154 -2.01 -13.47 8.10
N ILE A 155 -1.13 -12.48 8.26
CA ILE A 155 0.05 -12.32 7.41
C ILE A 155 1.00 -13.52 7.57
N ASP A 156 1.22 -14.00 8.79
CA ASP A 156 1.98 -15.23 9.04
C ASP A 156 1.34 -16.44 8.35
N SER A 157 0.00 -16.50 8.30
CA SER A 157 -0.72 -17.55 7.58
C SER A 157 -0.45 -17.49 6.06
N ILE A 158 -0.38 -16.29 5.49
CA ILE A 158 0.04 -16.08 4.09
C ILE A 158 1.49 -16.54 3.88
N ASN A 159 2.41 -16.09 4.74
CA ASN A 159 3.82 -16.48 4.68
C ASN A 159 4.02 -18.01 4.83
N ASN A 160 3.18 -18.65 5.64
CA ASN A 160 3.13 -20.11 5.76
C ASN A 160 2.60 -20.81 4.50
N ILE A 161 1.59 -20.23 3.82
CA ILE A 161 1.12 -20.76 2.52
C ILE A 161 2.25 -20.69 1.49
N LEU A 162 2.94 -19.55 1.40
CA LEU A 162 4.03 -19.33 0.45
C LEU A 162 5.21 -20.29 0.73
N SER A 163 5.69 -20.35 1.97
CA SER A 163 6.82 -21.20 2.35
C SER A 163 6.56 -22.69 2.14
N LYS A 164 5.35 -23.19 2.43
CA LYS A 164 4.96 -24.59 2.14
C LYS A 164 5.02 -24.95 0.66
N LYS A 165 4.94 -23.95 -0.23
CA LYS A 165 5.06 -24.10 -1.68
C LYS A 165 6.49 -23.85 -2.18
N GLY A 166 7.45 -23.62 -1.28
CA GLY A 166 8.83 -23.27 -1.62
C GLY A 166 9.00 -21.85 -2.17
N ILE A 167 7.99 -20.99 -2.00
CA ILE A 167 8.07 -19.57 -2.35
C ILE A 167 8.83 -18.86 -1.23
N LYS A 168 9.90 -18.14 -1.59
CA LYS A 168 10.84 -17.50 -0.68
C LYS A 168 10.40 -16.11 -0.23
N TYR A 169 9.53 -15.47 -1.00
CA TYR A 169 8.99 -14.16 -0.67
C TYR A 169 8.14 -14.24 0.60
N SER A 170 8.30 -13.25 1.48
CA SER A 170 7.48 -13.05 2.68
C SER A 170 7.09 -11.59 2.82
N PHE A 171 5.86 -11.35 3.27
CA PHE A 171 5.34 -10.03 3.63
C PHE A 171 5.73 -9.66 5.06
#